data_AF-A0A498C274-F1
#
_entry.id   AF-A0A498C274-F1
#
_cell.length_a   1.000
_cell.length_b   1.000
_cell.length_c   1.000
_cell.angle_alpha   90.00
_cell.angle_beta   90.00
_cell.angle_gamma   90.00
#
_symmetry.space_group_name_H-M   'P 1'
#
loop_
_entity.id
_entity.type
_entity.pdbx_description
1 polymer ?
#
loop_
_entity_poly.entity_id
_entity_poly.type
_entity_poly.pdbx_seq_one_letter_code
_entity_poly.pdbx_strand_id
1 'polypeptide(L)'
;MTATTRAPLSSALQGCQIVIAVDRRAGELTAALERHGATVRQAPALSIVPHVDDAALLATTQAIIDDPPDIVVATTGIGFRGWMEAALEADLATELTAALSSAVIVARGPKARGAIQQAGLAADWVAESETSAELGAYLVEAGVEGKRIAVQHHGSGSDGLDELFRSHGADVVSLTVYRWGPPADPVAVQRSVQLTGGGEVDAVLFTSAPGAAEWLAAAEREGVLDEVRRRSAAGRLLLASVGPITAEPLERAGLTITTAERGRLGSLVRSVVHHFGGEGAVRVTTVGGELSLRSGGAVLDGRFIPLSRTAVDLLGLLLEHPGAVVSRARLQGALSREGLSPHAVEMAVARVRDALGTAGVIKTVVKRGYRLDLVEDDE
;
A
#
# COMPACT_ATOMS: atom_id res chain seq x y z
N MET A 1 -30.38 -0.17 11.16
CA MET A 1 -29.66 1.11 10.92
C MET A 1 -29.41 1.21 9.43
N THR A 2 -30.21 2.00 8.73
CA THR A 2 -30.08 2.26 7.30
C THR A 2 -28.76 2.99 7.04
N ALA A 3 -27.81 2.33 6.39
CA ALA A 3 -26.59 2.97 5.91
C ALA A 3 -27.01 4.08 4.93
N THR A 4 -26.80 5.33 5.32
CA THR A 4 -27.04 6.49 4.49
C THR A 4 -26.05 6.45 3.33
N THR A 5 -26.46 5.91 2.17
CA THR A 5 -25.64 5.85 0.97
C THR A 5 -25.39 7.28 0.49
N ARG A 6 -24.25 7.87 0.89
CA ARG A 6 -23.82 9.18 0.39
C ARG A 6 -23.62 9.09 -1.12
N ALA A 7 -24.09 10.11 -1.85
CA ALA A 7 -23.95 10.17 -3.29
C ALA A 7 -22.47 10.04 -3.74
N PRO A 8 -22.21 9.36 -4.87
CA PRO A 8 -20.86 9.23 -5.42
C PRO A 8 -20.28 10.61 -5.76
N LEU A 9 -18.99 10.78 -5.54
CA LEU A 9 -18.22 11.98 -5.89
C LEU A 9 -17.84 12.00 -7.37
N SER A 10 -17.54 10.84 -7.94
CA SER A 10 -17.30 10.64 -9.37
C SER A 10 -17.41 9.16 -9.72
N SER A 11 -17.29 8.83 -11.01
CA SER A 11 -17.21 7.46 -11.54
C SER A 11 -15.78 7.06 -11.94
N ALA A 12 -14.76 7.80 -11.52
CA ALA A 12 -13.37 7.63 -11.99
C ALA A 12 -12.79 6.23 -11.70
N LEU A 13 -13.28 5.56 -10.64
CA LEU A 13 -12.87 4.22 -10.25
C LEU A 13 -13.93 3.16 -10.56
N GLN A 14 -14.96 3.51 -11.35
CA GLN A 14 -16.01 2.55 -11.71
C GLN A 14 -15.40 1.32 -12.41
N GLY A 15 -15.77 0.14 -11.91
CA GLY A 15 -15.24 -1.13 -12.42
C GLY A 15 -13.84 -1.48 -11.92
N CYS A 16 -13.22 -0.65 -11.08
CA CYS A 16 -11.94 -0.96 -10.45
C CYS A 16 -12.14 -1.88 -9.25
N GLN A 17 -11.31 -2.92 -9.14
CA GLN A 17 -11.12 -3.70 -7.92
C GLN A 17 -9.84 -3.24 -7.23
N ILE A 18 -9.96 -2.78 -5.98
CA ILE A 18 -8.84 -2.24 -5.22
C ILE A 18 -8.65 -3.05 -3.94
N VAL A 19 -7.45 -3.55 -3.72
CA VAL A 19 -7.05 -4.17 -2.46
C VAL A 19 -6.45 -3.10 -1.56
N ILE A 20 -6.84 -3.08 -0.29
CA ILE A 20 -6.14 -2.31 0.74
C ILE A 20 -5.46 -3.26 1.72
N ALA A 21 -4.13 -3.22 1.77
CA ALA A 21 -3.32 -4.01 2.70
C ALA A 21 -3.15 -3.25 4.04
N VAL A 22 -4.26 -2.72 4.55
CA VAL A 22 -4.31 -1.74 5.64
C VAL A 22 -5.29 -2.23 6.70
N ASP A 23 -4.86 -2.21 7.95
CA ASP A 23 -5.69 -2.54 9.11
C ASP A 23 -6.32 -1.26 9.70
N ARG A 24 -5.49 -0.34 10.19
CA ARG A 24 -5.95 0.91 10.79
C ARG A 24 -6.57 1.88 9.78
N ARG A 25 -7.77 2.39 10.07
CA ARG A 25 -8.55 3.30 9.20
C ARG A 25 -8.93 2.67 7.84
N ALA A 26 -8.95 1.34 7.74
CA ALA A 26 -9.37 0.63 6.53
C ALA A 26 -10.77 1.05 6.06
N GLY A 27 -11.71 1.23 7.00
CA GLY A 27 -13.07 1.70 6.70
C GLY A 27 -13.12 3.11 6.08
N GLU A 28 -12.29 4.04 6.54
CA GLU A 28 -12.23 5.40 5.96
C GLU A 28 -11.65 5.37 4.55
N LEU A 29 -10.56 4.61 4.33
CA LEU A 29 -9.96 4.46 3.02
C LEU A 29 -10.92 3.77 2.04
N THR A 30 -11.60 2.73 2.50
CA THR A 30 -12.64 2.01 1.74
C THR A 30 -13.74 2.96 1.30
N ALA A 31 -14.37 3.67 2.25
CA ALA A 31 -15.44 4.61 1.96
C ALA A 31 -14.99 5.73 1.01
N ALA A 32 -13.75 6.21 1.13
CA ALA A 32 -13.21 7.23 0.23
C ALA A 32 -13.09 6.74 -1.22
N LEU A 33 -12.62 5.51 -1.44
CA LEU A 33 -12.47 4.90 -2.76
C LEU A 33 -13.83 4.52 -3.37
N GLU A 34 -14.73 3.95 -2.57
CA GLU A 34 -16.09 3.56 -3.00
C GLU A 34 -16.91 4.77 -3.45
N ARG A 35 -16.70 5.95 -2.83
CA ARG A 35 -17.30 7.20 -3.29
C ARG A 35 -16.86 7.62 -4.69
N HIS A 36 -15.77 7.07 -5.22
CA HIS A 36 -15.33 7.26 -6.61
C HIS A 36 -15.69 6.07 -7.53
N GLY A 37 -16.45 5.08 -7.03
CA GLY A 37 -16.97 3.96 -7.81
C GLY A 37 -16.15 2.66 -7.73
N ALA A 38 -15.11 2.62 -6.90
CA ALA A 38 -14.31 1.40 -6.72
C ALA A 38 -15.09 0.31 -5.96
N THR A 39 -14.77 -0.95 -6.23
CA THR A 39 -15.02 -2.05 -5.29
C THR A 39 -13.75 -2.30 -4.49
N VAL A 40 -13.85 -2.30 -3.16
CA VAL A 40 -12.68 -2.42 -2.29
C VAL A 40 -12.67 -3.74 -1.54
N ARG A 41 -11.52 -4.40 -1.52
CA ARG A 41 -11.25 -5.59 -0.71
C ARG A 41 -10.24 -5.24 0.37
N GLN A 42 -10.62 -5.42 1.63
CA GLN A 42 -9.71 -5.30 2.76
C GLN A 42 -8.94 -6.61 2.92
N ALA A 43 -7.62 -6.53 2.94
CA ALA A 43 -6.73 -7.67 3.16
C ALA A 43 -5.51 -7.22 3.97
N PRO A 44 -5.69 -6.78 5.22
CA PRO A 44 -4.59 -6.35 6.08
C PRO A 44 -3.60 -7.51 6.26
N ALA A 45 -2.35 -7.30 5.81
CA ALA A 45 -1.32 -8.33 5.82
C ALA A 45 -0.71 -8.57 7.21
N LEU A 46 -1.06 -7.75 8.19
CA LEU A 46 -0.65 -7.84 9.58
C LEU A 46 -1.73 -7.24 10.49
N SER A 47 -1.66 -7.54 11.78
CA SER A 47 -2.46 -6.88 12.82
C SER A 47 -1.59 -6.07 13.76
N ILE A 48 -2.17 -5.09 14.44
CA ILE A 48 -1.53 -4.43 15.58
C ILE A 48 -1.96 -5.19 16.83
N VAL A 49 -1.00 -5.72 17.58
CA VAL A 49 -1.26 -6.28 18.91
C VAL A 49 -0.77 -5.25 19.94
N PRO A 50 -1.68 -4.54 20.62
CA PRO A 50 -1.33 -3.66 21.73
C PRO A 50 -0.77 -4.48 22.90
N HIS A 51 0.06 -3.87 23.74
CA HIS A 51 0.23 -4.30 25.14
C HIS A 51 0.59 -5.79 25.33
N VAL A 52 1.52 -6.31 24.52
CA VAL A 52 1.91 -7.74 24.55
C VAL A 52 2.54 -8.14 25.89
N ASP A 53 2.97 -7.19 26.71
CA ASP A 53 3.43 -7.41 28.09
C ASP A 53 3.40 -6.11 28.91
N ASP A 54 2.22 -5.75 29.44
CA ASP A 54 2.07 -4.55 30.27
C ASP A 54 3.02 -4.57 31.48
N ALA A 55 3.26 -5.74 32.06
CA ALA A 55 4.17 -5.86 33.20
C ALA A 55 5.63 -5.51 32.81
N ALA A 56 6.11 -6.00 31.66
CA ALA A 56 7.46 -5.68 31.18
C ALA A 56 7.60 -4.20 30.77
N LEU A 57 6.59 -3.62 30.12
CA LEU A 57 6.59 -2.21 29.76
C LEU A 57 6.60 -1.32 31.01
N LEU A 58 5.77 -1.64 32.01
CA LEU A 58 5.70 -0.89 33.27
C LEU A 58 6.98 -1.06 34.09
N ALA A 59 7.56 -2.26 34.16
CA ALA A 59 8.84 -2.49 34.84
C ALA A 59 9.97 -1.68 34.19
N THR A 60 10.01 -1.62 32.86
CA THR A 60 11.00 -0.81 32.14
C THR A 60 10.75 0.69 32.37
N THR A 61 9.48 1.10 32.40
CA THR A 61 9.08 2.47 32.70
C THR A 61 9.53 2.87 34.11
N GLN A 62 9.34 2.01 35.10
CA GLN A 62 9.82 2.24 36.46
C GLN A 62 11.36 2.34 36.50
N ALA A 63 12.08 1.48 35.79
CA ALA A 63 13.55 1.56 35.71
C ALA A 63 14.05 2.86 35.05
N ILE A 64 13.27 3.46 34.15
CA ILE A 64 13.53 4.77 33.55
C ILE A 64 13.24 5.91 34.53
N ILE A 65 12.22 5.76 35.37
CA ILE A 65 11.92 6.73 36.44
C ILE A 65 13.02 6.71 37.50
N ASP A 66 13.44 5.52 37.92
CA ASP A 66 14.43 5.32 38.98
C ASP A 66 15.85 5.72 38.53
N ASP A 67 16.18 5.50 37.26
CA ASP A 67 17.44 5.87 36.62
C ASP A 67 17.18 6.62 35.29
N PRO A 68 16.93 7.95 35.36
CA PRO A 68 16.56 8.77 34.21
C PRO A 68 17.58 8.73 33.08
N PRO A 69 17.14 8.66 31.81
CA PRO A 69 18.05 8.64 30.67
C PRO A 69 18.64 10.03 30.39
N ASP A 70 19.84 10.06 29.82
CA ASP A 70 20.42 11.28 29.24
C ASP A 70 19.69 11.68 27.94
N ILE A 71 19.24 10.68 27.17
CA ILE A 71 18.66 10.87 25.84
C ILE A 71 17.39 10.02 25.70
N VAL A 72 16.34 10.60 25.12
CA VAL A 72 15.10 9.89 24.78
C VAL A 72 14.90 9.93 23.28
N VAL A 73 14.75 8.76 22.67
CA VAL A 73 14.48 8.62 21.23
C VAL A 73 13.04 8.18 21.02
N ALA A 74 12.24 9.00 20.33
CA ALA A 74 10.89 8.65 19.93
C ALA A 74 10.82 8.32 18.44
N THR A 75 10.61 7.05 18.11
CA THR A 75 10.57 6.63 16.70
C THR A 75 9.17 6.81 16.10
N THR A 76 8.08 6.67 16.86
CA THR A 76 6.72 6.91 16.33
C THR A 76 5.81 7.62 17.31
N GLY A 77 4.91 8.46 16.79
CA GLY A 77 3.90 9.10 17.63
C GLY A 77 2.81 8.16 18.19
N ILE A 78 2.65 6.95 17.65
CA ILE A 78 1.73 5.95 18.23
C ILE A 78 2.41 5.27 19.41
N GLY A 79 3.66 4.83 19.25
CA GLY A 79 4.36 4.16 20.34
C GLY A 79 4.66 5.11 21.50
N PHE A 80 5.09 6.35 21.25
CA PHE A 80 5.31 7.31 22.34
C PHE A 80 4.03 7.65 23.10
N ARG A 81 2.90 7.88 22.41
CA ARG A 81 1.62 8.09 23.10
C ARG A 81 1.17 6.88 23.89
N GLY A 82 1.27 5.68 23.30
CA GLY A 82 0.91 4.45 24.00
C GLY A 82 1.77 4.22 25.25
N TRP A 83 3.05 4.61 25.22
CA TRP A 83 3.91 4.56 26.40
C TRP A 83 3.41 5.49 27.51
N MET A 84 3.12 6.75 27.17
CA MET A 84 2.58 7.72 28.13
C MET A 84 1.19 7.34 28.63
N GLU A 85 0.33 6.77 27.78
CA GLU A 85 -1.00 6.25 28.14
C GLU A 85 -0.87 5.07 29.10
N ALA A 86 0.01 4.10 28.83
CA ALA A 86 0.27 2.98 29.75
C ALA A 86 0.80 3.46 31.11
N ALA A 87 1.72 4.43 31.11
CA ALA A 87 2.22 5.04 32.34
C ALA A 87 1.12 5.79 33.10
N LEU A 88 0.19 6.46 32.40
CA LEU A 88 -0.94 7.13 33.02
C LEU A 88 -1.91 6.14 33.67
N GLU A 89 -2.22 5.04 32.99
CA GLU A 89 -3.08 3.97 33.52
C GLU A 89 -2.48 3.28 34.75
N ALA A 90 -1.16 3.29 34.87
CA ALA A 90 -0.41 2.75 36.02
C ALA A 90 -0.04 3.81 37.07
N ASP A 91 -0.58 5.03 36.99
CA ASP A 91 -0.28 6.16 37.89
C ASP A 91 1.19 6.63 37.91
N LEU A 92 1.98 6.27 36.89
CA LEU A 92 3.40 6.62 36.74
C LEU A 92 3.65 7.86 35.85
N ALA A 93 2.62 8.40 35.19
CA ALA A 93 2.81 9.43 34.15
C ALA A 93 3.51 10.71 34.65
N THR A 94 3.22 11.17 35.87
CA THR A 94 3.84 12.38 36.42
C THR A 94 5.34 12.19 36.64
N GLU A 95 5.72 11.08 37.26
CA GLU A 95 7.10 10.72 37.55
C GLU A 95 7.88 10.45 36.28
N LEU A 96 7.28 9.73 35.32
CA LEU A 96 7.86 9.51 34.01
C LEU A 96 8.11 10.83 33.29
N THR A 97 7.12 11.71 33.21
CA THR A 97 7.28 13.01 32.53
C THR A 97 8.41 13.83 33.16
N ALA A 98 8.52 13.81 34.49
CA ALA A 98 9.62 14.48 35.20
C ALA A 98 10.98 13.87 34.84
N ALA A 99 11.11 12.54 34.83
CA ALA A 99 12.33 11.84 34.44
C ALA A 99 12.75 12.13 32.99
N LEU A 100 11.80 12.21 32.06
CA LEU A 100 12.08 12.51 30.66
C LEU A 100 12.40 13.99 30.41
N SER A 101 11.93 14.90 31.28
CA SER A 101 12.06 16.36 31.07
C SER A 101 13.49 16.89 31.16
N SER A 102 14.40 16.14 31.79
CA SER A 102 15.83 16.48 31.88
C SER A 102 16.67 15.91 30.74
N ALA A 103 16.10 15.03 29.91
CA ALA A 103 16.81 14.35 28.83
C ALA A 103 16.82 15.21 27.55
N VAL A 104 17.79 14.93 26.67
CA VAL A 104 17.73 15.39 25.28
C VAL A 104 16.73 14.51 24.52
N ILE A 105 15.66 15.08 23.98
CA ILE A 105 14.58 14.34 23.33
C ILE A 105 14.68 14.48 21.81
N VAL A 106 14.86 13.35 21.14
CA VAL A 106 15.08 13.26 19.69
C VAL A 106 13.93 12.51 19.04
N ALA A 107 13.33 13.10 18.01
CA ALA A 107 12.19 12.52 17.31
C ALA A 107 12.57 12.08 15.89
N ARG A 108 12.13 10.89 15.48
CA ARG A 108 12.33 10.40 14.10
C ARG A 108 11.42 11.09 13.07
N GLY A 109 10.61 12.08 13.44
CA GLY A 109 9.78 12.82 12.48
C GLY A 109 8.59 13.54 13.11
N PRO A 110 7.77 14.23 12.29
CA PRO A 110 6.71 15.13 12.75
C PRO A 110 5.65 14.46 13.64
N LYS A 111 5.36 13.18 13.40
CA LYS A 111 4.37 12.42 14.20
C LYS A 111 4.90 12.11 15.61
N ALA A 112 6.17 11.73 15.73
CA ALA A 112 6.79 11.50 17.03
C ALA A 112 6.92 12.82 17.80
N ARG A 113 7.36 13.90 17.14
CA ARG A 113 7.36 15.25 17.71
C ARG A 113 5.98 15.66 18.25
N GLY A 114 4.92 15.45 17.47
CA GLY A 114 3.56 15.78 17.90
C GLY A 114 3.11 15.01 19.16
N ALA A 115 3.54 13.75 19.31
CA ALA A 115 3.28 12.96 20.50
C ALA A 115 4.06 13.45 21.72
N ILE A 116 5.34 13.80 21.55
CA ILE A 116 6.18 14.42 22.59
C ILE A 116 5.52 15.70 23.10
N GLN A 117 5.07 16.57 22.20
CA GLN A 117 4.38 17.82 22.55
C GLN A 117 3.06 17.58 23.30
N GLN A 118 2.29 16.56 22.93
CA GLN A 118 1.05 16.20 23.63
C GLN A 118 1.30 15.69 25.05
N ALA A 119 2.48 15.11 25.30
CA ALA A 119 2.92 14.72 26.64
C ALA A 119 3.48 15.90 27.47
N GLY A 120 3.45 17.13 26.94
CA GLY A 120 4.00 18.31 27.63
C GLY A 120 5.52 18.44 27.55
N LEU A 121 6.18 17.64 26.71
CA LEU A 121 7.63 17.65 26.50
C LEU A 121 7.99 18.38 25.19
N ALA A 122 9.26 18.75 25.04
CA ALA A 122 9.77 19.36 23.81
C ALA A 122 10.77 18.43 23.14
N ALA A 123 10.71 18.31 21.81
CA ALA A 123 11.76 17.62 21.04
C ALA A 123 12.87 18.62 20.73
N ASP A 124 14.11 18.30 21.12
CA ASP A 124 15.30 19.10 20.84
C ASP A 124 15.74 18.98 19.37
N TRP A 125 15.50 17.81 18.77
CA TRP A 125 15.79 17.56 17.36
C TRP A 125 14.78 16.64 16.70
N VAL A 126 14.55 16.83 15.40
CA VAL A 126 13.60 16.06 14.61
C VAL A 126 14.23 15.72 13.25
N ALA A 127 14.26 14.44 12.90
CA ALA A 127 14.77 13.98 11.61
C ALA A 127 13.95 14.57 10.44
N GLU A 128 14.63 15.14 9.45
CA GLU A 128 13.99 15.73 8.27
C GLU A 128 13.52 14.65 7.28
N SER A 129 14.29 13.57 7.14
CA SER A 129 14.00 12.44 6.24
C SER A 129 12.96 11.46 6.79
N GLU A 130 12.58 11.63 8.05
CA GLU A 130 11.74 10.69 8.82
C GLU A 130 12.33 9.27 8.98
N THR A 131 13.66 9.11 8.86
CA THR A 131 14.33 7.79 8.91
C THR A 131 15.07 7.54 10.23
N SER A 132 15.14 6.27 10.64
CA SER A 132 15.97 5.84 11.78
C SER A 132 17.47 6.01 11.49
N ALA A 133 17.89 5.91 10.22
CA ALA A 133 19.29 6.06 9.82
C ALA A 133 19.82 7.49 10.06
N GLU A 134 19.06 8.53 9.66
CA GLU A 134 19.42 9.93 9.93
C GLU A 134 19.48 10.21 11.43
N LEU A 135 18.48 9.74 12.18
CA LEU A 135 18.43 9.88 13.63
C LEU A 135 19.64 9.24 14.31
N GLY A 136 19.98 8.00 13.90
CA GLY A 136 21.12 7.27 14.43
C GLY A 136 22.43 7.99 14.15
N ALA A 137 22.64 8.46 12.92
CA ALA A 137 23.83 9.21 12.53
C ALA A 137 23.99 10.51 13.33
N TYR A 138 22.89 11.28 13.48
CA TYR A 138 22.87 12.51 14.25
C TYR A 138 23.32 12.29 15.71
N LEU A 139 22.76 11.27 16.38
CA LEU A 139 23.11 10.99 17.77
C LEU A 139 24.55 10.49 17.93
N VAL A 140 25.01 9.61 17.04
CA VAL A 140 26.41 9.15 17.04
C VAL A 140 27.38 10.33 16.87
N GLU A 141 27.08 11.25 15.96
CA GLU A 141 27.88 12.46 15.74
C GLU A 141 27.87 13.39 16.97
N ALA A 142 26.72 13.51 17.66
CA ALA A 142 26.60 14.27 18.90
C ALA A 142 27.35 13.65 20.10
N GLY A 143 27.67 12.36 20.03
CA GLY A 143 28.41 11.60 21.05
C GLY A 143 27.48 10.90 22.05
N VAL A 144 27.49 9.57 22.02
CA VAL A 144 26.64 8.71 22.88
C VAL A 144 27.44 7.87 23.89
N GLU A 145 28.76 7.97 23.92
CA GLU A 145 29.59 7.15 24.80
C GLU A 145 29.29 7.44 26.28
N GLY A 146 29.01 6.39 27.05
CA GLY A 146 28.64 6.47 28.46
C GLY A 146 27.27 7.08 28.74
N LYS A 147 26.47 7.39 27.70
CA LYS A 147 25.13 7.94 27.84
C LYS A 147 24.08 6.85 27.98
N ARG A 148 23.07 7.09 28.82
CA ARG A 148 21.89 6.25 28.93
C ARG A 148 20.81 6.74 27.96
N ILE A 149 20.36 5.88 27.07
CA ILE A 149 19.43 6.20 25.99
C ILE A 149 18.18 5.33 26.11
N ALA A 150 17.04 5.96 26.36
CA ALA A 150 15.75 5.31 26.28
C ALA A 150 15.21 5.40 24.84
N VAL A 151 15.02 4.26 24.18
CA VAL A 151 14.57 4.21 22.77
C VAL A 151 13.17 3.63 22.68
N GLN A 152 12.20 4.47 22.33
CA GLN A 152 10.83 4.08 22.01
C GLN A 152 10.78 3.58 20.55
N HIS A 153 10.67 2.27 20.38
CA HIS A 153 10.63 1.54 19.11
C HIS A 153 9.22 1.39 18.53
N HIS A 154 9.11 1.34 17.20
CA HIS A 154 7.86 0.90 16.56
C HIS A 154 7.70 -0.61 16.72
N GLY A 155 6.55 -1.14 16.30
CA GLY A 155 6.20 -2.54 16.55
C GLY A 155 6.99 -3.59 15.78
N SER A 156 7.98 -3.19 14.97
CA SER A 156 8.92 -4.12 14.33
C SER A 156 10.24 -4.27 15.10
N GLY A 157 10.48 -3.46 16.15
CA GLY A 157 11.70 -3.50 16.95
C GLY A 157 12.66 -2.33 16.67
N SER A 158 13.96 -2.60 16.85
CA SER A 158 14.99 -1.56 16.99
C SER A 158 15.46 -0.89 15.70
N ASP A 159 15.19 -1.50 14.54
CA ASP A 159 15.73 -1.07 13.23
C ASP A 159 17.26 -0.83 13.26
N GLY A 160 17.99 -1.54 14.12
CA GLY A 160 19.45 -1.41 14.26
C GLY A 160 19.92 -0.23 15.13
N LEU A 161 19.02 0.61 15.65
CA LEU A 161 19.39 1.76 16.50
C LEU A 161 20.07 1.31 17.79
N ASP A 162 19.56 0.26 18.42
CA ASP A 162 20.09 -0.21 19.69
C ASP A 162 21.51 -0.76 19.53
N GLU A 163 21.73 -1.55 18.48
CA GLU A 163 23.04 -2.09 18.11
C GLU A 163 24.00 -0.94 17.78
N LEU A 164 23.55 0.06 17.03
CA LEU A 164 24.34 1.24 16.68
C LEU A 164 24.80 1.99 17.92
N PHE A 165 23.89 2.35 18.83
CA PHE A 165 24.24 3.11 20.04
C PHE A 165 25.12 2.31 21.00
N ARG A 166 24.83 1.02 21.22
CA ARG A 166 25.67 0.15 22.05
C ARG A 166 27.08 0.01 21.47
N SER A 167 27.22 -0.09 20.14
CA SER A 167 28.54 -0.16 19.48
C SER A 167 29.38 1.12 19.66
N HIS A 168 28.74 2.24 20.03
CA HIS A 168 29.39 3.51 20.36
C HIS A 168 29.41 3.80 21.88
N GLY A 169 29.26 2.76 22.72
CA GLY A 169 29.46 2.84 24.16
C GLY A 169 28.27 3.37 24.97
N ALA A 170 27.08 3.44 24.39
CA ALA A 170 25.87 3.84 25.10
C ALA A 170 25.24 2.69 25.90
N ASP A 171 24.61 3.03 27.03
CA ASP A 171 23.65 2.16 27.72
C ASP A 171 22.27 2.36 27.09
N VAL A 172 21.64 1.31 26.56
CA VAL A 172 20.40 1.42 25.77
C VAL A 172 19.26 0.66 26.42
N VAL A 173 18.22 1.40 26.78
CA VAL A 173 16.95 0.90 27.31
C VAL A 173 15.89 0.90 26.20
N SER A 174 15.48 -0.28 25.76
CA SER A 174 14.58 -0.45 24.61
C SER A 174 13.11 -0.59 25.04
N LEU A 175 12.21 0.20 24.43
CA LEU A 175 10.78 0.21 24.72
C LEU A 175 9.96 -0.12 23.48
N THR A 176 9.25 -1.24 23.49
CA THR A 176 8.31 -1.63 22.42
C THR A 176 6.91 -1.73 22.98
N VAL A 177 6.05 -0.76 22.63
CA VAL A 177 4.72 -0.56 23.23
C VAL A 177 3.62 -1.38 22.52
N TYR A 178 3.83 -1.70 21.24
CA TYR A 178 2.96 -2.57 20.47
C TYR A 178 3.81 -3.46 19.59
N ARG A 179 3.26 -4.57 19.08
CA ARG A 179 3.92 -5.41 18.08
C ARG A 179 3.01 -5.66 16.89
N TRP A 180 3.62 -5.99 15.77
CA TRP A 180 2.87 -6.55 14.65
C TRP A 180 2.57 -8.01 14.94
N GLY A 181 1.29 -8.38 14.79
CA GLY A 181 0.82 -9.75 14.83
C GLY A 181 0.50 -10.27 13.43
N PRO A 182 0.20 -11.57 13.30
CA PRO A 182 -0.25 -12.15 12.04
C PRO A 182 -1.54 -11.46 11.56
N PRO A 183 -1.86 -11.54 10.25
CA PRO A 183 -3.12 -11.03 9.73
C PRO A 183 -4.29 -11.72 10.44
N ALA A 184 -5.32 -10.94 10.80
CA ALA A 184 -6.52 -11.48 11.43
C ALA A 184 -7.27 -12.47 10.52
N ASP A 185 -7.17 -12.28 9.20
CA ASP A 185 -7.68 -13.19 8.19
C ASP A 185 -6.58 -13.52 7.15
N PRO A 186 -5.77 -14.57 7.39
CA PRO A 186 -4.73 -15.00 6.46
C PRO A 186 -5.28 -15.42 5.08
N VAL A 187 -6.52 -15.92 5.02
CA VAL A 187 -7.17 -16.37 3.77
C VAL A 187 -7.53 -15.16 2.92
N ALA A 188 -7.97 -14.05 3.51
CA ALA A 188 -8.18 -12.80 2.79
C ALA A 188 -6.88 -12.27 2.15
N VAL A 189 -5.75 -12.35 2.87
CA VAL A 189 -4.43 -11.95 2.36
C VAL A 189 -4.01 -12.84 1.20
N GLN A 190 -4.06 -14.17 1.38
CA GLN A 190 -3.76 -15.16 0.34
C GLN A 190 -4.61 -14.91 -0.91
N ARG A 191 -5.92 -14.77 -0.75
CA ARG A 191 -6.82 -14.49 -1.87
C ARG A 191 -6.48 -13.17 -2.53
N SER A 192 -6.11 -12.14 -1.78
CA SER A 192 -5.76 -10.83 -2.35
C SER A 192 -4.55 -10.90 -3.28
N VAL A 193 -3.49 -11.62 -2.90
CA VAL A 193 -2.29 -11.76 -3.75
C VAL A 193 -2.58 -12.62 -4.98
N GLN A 194 -3.36 -13.70 -4.84
CA GLN A 194 -3.77 -14.57 -5.96
C GLN A 194 -4.61 -13.80 -6.98
N LEU A 195 -5.59 -13.00 -6.53
CA LEU A 195 -6.39 -12.13 -7.40
C LEU A 195 -5.52 -11.06 -8.07
N THR A 196 -4.54 -10.52 -7.34
CA THR A 196 -3.61 -9.52 -7.86
C THR A 196 -2.67 -10.08 -8.92
N GLY A 197 -2.14 -11.29 -8.75
CA GLY A 197 -1.45 -11.98 -9.84
C GLY A 197 -2.42 -12.26 -11.00
N GLY A 198 -3.61 -12.79 -10.70
CA GLY A 198 -4.51 -13.34 -11.70
C GLY A 198 -5.18 -12.37 -12.68
N GLY A 199 -5.06 -11.06 -12.54
CA GLY A 199 -5.75 -10.09 -13.41
C GLY A 199 -6.86 -9.28 -12.73
N GLU A 200 -7.26 -9.65 -11.51
CA GLU A 200 -8.59 -9.27 -10.97
C GLU A 200 -8.55 -8.07 -10.04
N VAL A 201 -7.36 -7.51 -9.84
CA VAL A 201 -7.12 -6.32 -9.04
C VAL A 201 -6.44 -5.29 -9.93
N ASP A 202 -6.96 -4.06 -9.88
CA ASP A 202 -6.43 -2.90 -10.58
C ASP A 202 -5.44 -2.14 -9.72
N ALA A 203 -5.62 -2.13 -8.39
CA ALA A 203 -4.69 -1.48 -7.48
C ALA A 203 -4.53 -2.17 -6.13
N VAL A 204 -3.33 -2.09 -5.55
CA VAL A 204 -3.05 -2.45 -4.15
C VAL A 204 -2.48 -1.25 -3.42
N LEU A 205 -3.06 -0.89 -2.27
CA LEU A 205 -2.69 0.28 -1.49
C LEU A 205 -2.01 -0.09 -0.17
N PHE A 206 -0.91 0.59 0.13
CA PHE A 206 -0.08 0.37 1.31
C PHE A 206 0.09 1.64 2.15
N THR A 207 0.00 1.50 3.47
CA THR A 207 0.19 2.63 4.41
C THR A 207 1.30 2.42 5.42
N SER A 208 1.99 1.28 5.38
CA SER A 208 3.11 0.97 6.27
C SER A 208 4.08 0.01 5.57
N ALA A 209 5.38 0.21 5.80
CA ALA A 209 6.42 -0.67 5.25
C ALA A 209 6.26 -2.13 5.72
N PRO A 210 5.95 -2.42 7.00
CA PRO A 210 5.72 -3.80 7.44
C PRO A 210 4.52 -4.46 6.75
N GLY A 211 3.42 -3.72 6.53
CA GLY A 211 2.25 -4.26 5.84
C GLY A 211 2.53 -4.54 4.36
N ALA A 212 3.35 -3.70 3.73
CA ALA A 212 3.82 -3.92 2.37
C ALA A 212 4.74 -5.15 2.27
N ALA A 213 5.67 -5.32 3.22
CA ALA A 213 6.57 -6.47 3.29
C ALA A 213 5.81 -7.78 3.52
N GLU A 214 4.84 -7.81 4.43
CA GLU A 214 4.03 -9.03 4.67
C GLU A 214 3.14 -9.39 3.47
N TRP A 215 2.57 -8.40 2.79
CA TRP A 215 1.82 -8.64 1.56
C TRP A 215 2.72 -9.17 0.44
N LEU A 216 3.93 -8.61 0.31
CA LEU A 216 4.95 -9.09 -0.63
C LEU A 216 5.35 -10.55 -0.32
N ALA A 217 5.64 -10.87 0.94
CA ALA A 217 5.95 -12.22 1.39
C ALA A 217 4.80 -13.19 1.11
N ALA A 218 3.54 -12.75 1.21
CA ALA A 218 2.39 -13.54 0.79
C ALA A 218 2.37 -13.79 -0.72
N ALA A 219 2.69 -12.79 -1.55
CA ALA A 219 2.78 -12.97 -3.00
C ALA A 219 3.91 -13.93 -3.41
N GLU A 220 5.04 -13.92 -2.70
CA GLU A 220 6.12 -14.89 -2.88
C GLU A 220 5.70 -16.31 -2.50
N ARG A 221 5.09 -16.48 -1.32
CA ARG A 221 4.59 -17.79 -0.86
C ARG A 221 3.57 -18.41 -1.81
N GLU A 222 2.72 -17.59 -2.42
CA GLU A 222 1.73 -18.03 -3.40
C GLU A 222 2.29 -18.18 -4.82
N GLY A 223 3.57 -17.89 -5.05
CA GLY A 223 4.22 -18.02 -6.36
C GLY A 223 3.69 -17.04 -7.42
N VAL A 224 3.12 -15.91 -7.00
CA VAL A 224 2.52 -14.91 -7.90
C VAL A 224 3.33 -13.62 -8.01
N LEU A 225 4.46 -13.50 -7.32
CA LEU A 225 5.27 -12.27 -7.32
C LEU A 225 5.72 -11.85 -8.73
N ASP A 226 6.17 -12.78 -9.56
CA ASP A 226 6.62 -12.47 -10.93
C ASP A 226 5.48 -11.93 -11.81
N GLU A 227 4.27 -12.45 -11.60
CA GLU A 227 3.07 -11.95 -12.26
C GLU A 227 2.74 -10.53 -11.81
N VAL A 228 2.75 -10.29 -10.49
CA VAL A 228 2.54 -8.95 -9.91
C VAL A 228 3.56 -7.96 -10.48
N ARG A 229 4.84 -8.34 -10.55
CA ARG A 229 5.92 -7.55 -11.14
C ARG A 229 5.65 -7.23 -12.60
N ARG A 230 5.33 -8.23 -13.42
CA ARG A 230 5.05 -8.04 -14.85
C ARG A 230 3.87 -7.09 -15.06
N ARG A 231 2.79 -7.27 -14.29
CA ARG A 231 1.59 -6.42 -14.40
C ARG A 231 1.84 -4.99 -13.95
N SER A 232 2.59 -4.80 -12.87
CA SER A 232 3.00 -3.47 -12.39
C SER A 232 3.88 -2.75 -13.42
N ALA A 233 4.89 -3.44 -13.99
CA ALA A 233 5.75 -2.88 -15.03
C ALA A 233 4.98 -2.53 -16.32
N ALA A 234 3.96 -3.32 -16.67
CA ALA A 234 3.10 -3.06 -17.83
C ALA A 234 2.01 -1.98 -17.58
N GLY A 235 1.96 -1.36 -16.40
CA GLY A 235 0.92 -0.39 -16.06
C GLY A 235 -0.49 -0.99 -15.94
N ARG A 236 -0.59 -2.33 -15.80
CA ARG A 236 -1.84 -3.09 -15.66
C ARG A 236 -2.25 -3.33 -14.20
N LEU A 237 -1.41 -2.89 -13.27
CA LEU A 237 -1.61 -2.95 -11.83
C LEU A 237 -0.96 -1.72 -11.20
N LEU A 238 -1.75 -0.90 -10.51
CA LEU A 238 -1.26 0.22 -9.72
C LEU A 238 -0.90 -0.26 -8.31
N LEU A 239 0.38 -0.25 -7.98
CA LEU A 239 0.82 -0.39 -6.59
C LEU A 239 1.06 1.03 -6.04
N ALA A 240 0.40 1.40 -4.95
CA ALA A 240 0.51 2.74 -4.42
C ALA A 240 0.78 2.76 -2.91
N SER A 241 1.70 3.63 -2.50
CA SER A 241 2.13 3.79 -1.12
C SER A 241 1.77 5.18 -0.60
N VAL A 242 1.56 5.29 0.71
CA VAL A 242 1.35 6.58 1.37
C VAL A 242 2.61 7.45 1.40
N GLY A 243 3.80 6.88 1.22
CA GLY A 243 5.08 7.58 1.36
C GLY A 243 6.29 6.67 1.03
N PRO A 244 7.48 7.25 0.83
CA PRO A 244 8.66 6.54 0.32
C PRO A 244 9.10 5.37 1.22
N ILE A 245 9.08 5.54 2.54
CA ILE A 245 9.40 4.47 3.50
C ILE A 245 8.49 3.25 3.32
N THR A 246 7.21 3.47 2.96
CA THR A 246 6.28 2.37 2.70
C THR A 246 6.51 1.71 1.34
N ALA A 247 7.00 2.46 0.35
CA ALA A 247 7.32 1.95 -0.98
C ALA A 247 8.57 1.05 -0.98
N GLU A 248 9.54 1.38 -0.14
CA GLU A 248 10.89 0.82 -0.17
C GLU A 248 10.96 -0.72 -0.21
N PRO A 249 10.21 -1.50 0.62
CA PRO A 249 10.24 -2.97 0.54
C PRO A 249 9.79 -3.50 -0.83
N LEU A 250 8.80 -2.85 -1.45
CA LEU A 250 8.25 -3.23 -2.74
C LEU A 250 9.21 -2.83 -3.87
N GLU A 251 9.83 -1.66 -3.78
CA GLU A 251 10.82 -1.17 -4.75
C GLU A 251 12.08 -2.05 -4.76
N ARG A 252 12.57 -2.48 -3.58
CA ARG A 252 13.67 -3.45 -3.48
C ARG A 252 13.30 -4.80 -4.11
N ALA A 253 12.03 -5.18 -4.03
CA ALA A 253 11.50 -6.33 -4.74
C ALA A 253 11.27 -6.05 -6.24
N GLY A 254 11.68 -4.90 -6.78
CA GLY A 254 11.61 -4.49 -8.18
C GLY A 254 10.17 -4.32 -8.70
N LEU A 255 9.26 -3.87 -7.84
CA LEU A 255 7.90 -3.46 -8.19
C LEU A 255 7.86 -1.95 -8.48
N THR A 256 7.05 -1.53 -9.45
CA THR A 256 6.85 -0.10 -9.77
C THR A 256 5.79 0.50 -8.87
N ILE A 257 6.18 1.44 -7.98
CA ILE A 257 5.29 2.02 -6.97
C ILE A 257 4.98 3.49 -7.26
N THR A 258 3.71 3.85 -7.15
CA THR A 258 3.27 5.24 -7.11
C THR A 258 3.21 5.73 -5.66
N THR A 259 4.12 6.62 -5.30
CA THR A 259 4.14 7.22 -3.96
C THR A 259 3.26 8.48 -3.91
N ALA A 260 2.40 8.57 -2.91
CA ALA A 260 1.54 9.74 -2.72
C ALA A 260 2.38 10.99 -2.41
N GLU A 261 2.03 12.13 -3.01
CA GLU A 261 2.73 13.42 -2.84
C GLU A 261 2.85 13.85 -1.36
N ARG A 262 1.86 13.49 -0.54
CA ARG A 262 1.85 13.77 0.90
C ARG A 262 1.49 12.51 1.67
N GLY A 263 2.17 12.31 2.80
CA GLY A 263 2.04 11.18 3.75
C GLY A 263 0.68 11.02 4.46
N ARG A 264 -0.44 11.05 3.73
CA ARG A 264 -1.81 11.02 4.26
C ARG A 264 -2.79 10.32 3.32
N LEU A 265 -3.81 9.66 3.90
CA LEU A 265 -4.81 8.87 3.14
C LEU A 265 -5.49 9.65 2.02
N GLY A 266 -5.87 10.90 2.27
CA GLY A 266 -6.50 11.73 1.22
C GLY A 266 -5.59 11.99 0.01
N SER A 267 -4.26 12.02 0.20
CA SER A 267 -3.33 12.13 -0.93
C SER A 267 -3.22 10.82 -1.70
N LEU A 268 -3.16 9.69 -0.99
CA LEU A 268 -3.14 8.36 -1.58
C LEU A 268 -4.40 8.12 -2.45
N VAL A 269 -5.59 8.44 -1.92
CA VAL A 269 -6.84 8.34 -2.69
C VAL A 269 -6.80 9.22 -3.94
N ARG A 270 -6.32 10.47 -3.84
CA ARG A 270 -6.18 11.35 -5.01
C ARG A 270 -5.24 10.78 -6.06
N SER A 271 -4.10 10.19 -5.67
CA SER A 271 -3.17 9.55 -6.60
C SER A 271 -3.85 8.42 -7.37
N VAL A 272 -4.64 7.58 -6.69
CA VAL A 272 -5.40 6.48 -7.34
C VAL A 272 -6.47 7.02 -8.28
N VAL A 273 -7.26 8.00 -7.84
CA VAL A 273 -8.31 8.64 -8.66
C VAL A 273 -7.70 9.32 -9.89
N HIS A 274 -6.57 10.00 -9.73
CA HIS A 274 -5.87 10.66 -10.84
C HIS A 274 -5.30 9.63 -11.83
N HIS A 275 -4.77 8.51 -11.34
CA HIS A 275 -4.25 7.45 -12.22
C HIS A 275 -5.36 6.88 -13.12
N PHE A 276 -6.51 6.50 -12.57
CA PHE A 276 -7.59 5.89 -13.36
C PHE A 276 -8.52 6.89 -14.05
N GLY A 277 -8.69 8.09 -13.50
CA GLY A 277 -9.53 9.15 -14.08
C GLY A 277 -8.78 10.04 -15.08
N GLY A 278 -7.46 10.17 -14.95
CA GLY A 278 -6.57 10.93 -15.82
C GLY A 278 -5.61 10.03 -16.60
N GLU A 279 -4.47 10.57 -17.01
CA GLU A 279 -3.56 9.95 -18.00
C GLU A 279 -2.70 8.79 -17.45
N GLY A 280 -2.87 8.39 -16.19
CA GLY A 280 -1.98 7.41 -15.56
C GLY A 280 -2.23 5.96 -16.01
N ALA A 281 -3.47 5.59 -16.33
CA ALA A 281 -3.82 4.25 -16.77
C ALA A 281 -3.56 4.07 -18.28
N VAL A 282 -3.08 2.89 -18.68
CA VAL A 282 -2.84 2.55 -20.09
C VAL A 282 -4.12 2.73 -20.93
N ARG A 283 -4.01 3.56 -21.96
CA ARG A 283 -5.08 3.94 -22.90
C ARG A 283 -4.59 3.76 -24.33
N VAL A 284 -5.52 3.45 -25.22
CA VAL A 284 -5.26 3.32 -26.65
C VAL A 284 -6.39 4.01 -27.41
N THR A 285 -6.05 4.88 -28.35
CA THR A 285 -7.03 5.55 -29.21
C THR A 285 -7.44 4.59 -30.33
N THR A 286 -8.69 4.13 -30.25
CA THR A 286 -9.29 3.25 -31.27
C THR A 286 -10.19 4.06 -32.20
N VAL A 287 -10.59 3.49 -33.32
CA VAL A 287 -11.61 4.09 -34.21
C VAL A 287 -12.95 4.38 -33.52
N GLY A 288 -13.19 3.77 -32.36
CA GLY A 288 -14.38 3.97 -31.55
C GLY A 288 -14.20 4.87 -30.33
N GLY A 289 -13.03 5.51 -30.16
CA GLY A 289 -12.71 6.36 -29.02
C GLY A 289 -11.51 5.87 -28.20
N GLU A 290 -11.21 6.61 -27.13
CA GLU A 290 -10.15 6.27 -26.18
C GLU A 290 -10.59 5.06 -25.34
N LEU A 291 -9.88 3.94 -25.49
CA LEU A 291 -10.15 2.70 -24.81
C LEU A 291 -9.13 2.46 -23.69
N SER A 292 -9.61 2.18 -22.50
CA SER A 292 -8.80 1.59 -21.42
C SER A 292 -9.54 0.43 -20.76
N LEU A 293 -8.82 -0.33 -19.95
CA LEU A 293 -9.35 -1.53 -19.31
C LEU A 293 -9.25 -1.43 -17.79
N ARG A 294 -10.23 -2.01 -17.11
CA ARG A 294 -10.31 -2.25 -15.66
C ARG A 294 -10.59 -3.73 -15.43
N SER A 295 -10.32 -4.25 -14.25
CA SER A 295 -10.60 -5.65 -13.91
C SER A 295 -12.07 -6.04 -14.07
N GLY A 296 -12.99 -5.08 -13.89
CA GLY A 296 -14.43 -5.30 -14.08
C GLY A 296 -14.97 -4.99 -15.47
N GLY A 297 -14.17 -4.47 -16.41
CA GLY A 297 -14.69 -4.04 -17.71
C GLY A 297 -13.79 -3.12 -18.52
N ALA A 298 -14.36 -2.50 -19.54
CA ALA A 298 -13.68 -1.49 -20.36
C ALA A 298 -14.18 -0.09 -20.03
N VAL A 299 -13.35 0.91 -20.31
CA VAL A 299 -13.76 2.32 -20.33
C VAL A 299 -13.53 2.83 -21.75
N LEU A 300 -14.59 3.28 -22.42
CA LEU A 300 -14.56 3.83 -23.77
C LEU A 300 -15.09 5.27 -23.72
N ASP A 301 -14.26 6.25 -24.10
CA ASP A 301 -14.57 7.70 -24.01
C ASP A 301 -15.15 8.09 -22.64
N GLY A 302 -14.52 7.60 -21.57
CA GLY A 302 -14.92 7.85 -20.19
C GLY A 302 -16.15 7.08 -19.70
N ARG A 303 -16.85 6.33 -20.57
CA ARG A 303 -17.98 5.47 -20.18
C ARG A 303 -17.50 4.08 -19.79
N PHE A 304 -17.81 3.66 -18.57
CA PHE A 304 -17.57 2.28 -18.13
C PHE A 304 -18.57 1.30 -18.76
N ILE A 305 -18.05 0.17 -19.23
CA ILE A 305 -18.77 -0.92 -19.89
C ILE A 305 -18.39 -2.21 -19.15
N PRO A 306 -19.33 -2.82 -18.40
CA PRO A 306 -19.04 -4.06 -17.67
C PRO A 306 -18.78 -5.20 -18.65
N LEU A 307 -17.74 -6.00 -18.37
CA LEU A 307 -17.39 -7.16 -19.19
C LEU A 307 -17.23 -8.40 -18.30
N SER A 308 -17.49 -9.57 -18.88
CA SER A 308 -17.12 -10.85 -18.24
C SER A 308 -15.60 -10.98 -18.09
N ARG A 309 -15.12 -11.85 -17.20
CA ARG A 309 -13.68 -12.07 -17.02
C ARG A 309 -12.97 -12.47 -18.32
N THR A 310 -13.51 -13.46 -19.03
CA THR A 310 -12.97 -13.90 -20.32
C THR A 310 -12.86 -12.74 -21.34
N ALA A 311 -13.81 -11.79 -21.30
CA ALA A 311 -13.81 -10.62 -22.16
C ALA A 311 -12.74 -9.59 -21.75
N VAL A 312 -12.54 -9.36 -20.45
CA VAL A 312 -11.46 -8.52 -19.92
C VAL A 312 -10.10 -9.11 -20.29
N ASP A 313 -9.88 -10.40 -20.07
CA ASP A 313 -8.61 -11.06 -20.39
C ASP A 313 -8.31 -11.00 -21.89
N LEU A 314 -9.33 -11.23 -22.73
CA LEU A 314 -9.21 -11.11 -24.19
C LEU A 314 -8.82 -9.69 -24.60
N LEU A 315 -9.51 -8.68 -24.08
CA LEU A 315 -9.26 -7.29 -24.44
C LEU A 315 -7.92 -6.80 -23.91
N GLY A 316 -7.51 -7.27 -22.72
CA GLY A 316 -6.19 -7.03 -22.15
C GLY A 316 -5.08 -7.55 -23.05
N LEU A 317 -5.23 -8.76 -23.59
CA LEU A 317 -4.26 -9.32 -24.53
C LEU A 317 -4.15 -8.53 -25.84
N LEU A 318 -5.24 -7.92 -26.30
CA LEU A 318 -5.22 -7.05 -27.47
C LEU A 318 -4.58 -5.68 -27.15
N LEU A 319 -4.80 -5.15 -25.94
CA LEU A 319 -4.20 -3.89 -25.46
C LEU A 319 -2.69 -4.01 -25.21
N GLU A 320 -2.19 -5.20 -24.87
CA GLU A 320 -0.75 -5.46 -24.78
C GLU A 320 -0.05 -5.45 -26.15
N HIS A 321 -0.81 -5.59 -27.25
CA HIS A 321 -0.29 -5.60 -28.62
C HIS A 321 -1.11 -4.64 -29.51
N PRO A 322 -1.13 -3.31 -29.22
CA PRO A 322 -1.97 -2.36 -29.94
C PRO A 322 -1.70 -2.41 -31.46
N GLY A 323 -2.76 -2.52 -32.26
CA GLY A 323 -2.68 -2.57 -33.73
C GLY A 323 -2.11 -3.87 -34.32
N ALA A 324 -1.44 -4.71 -33.54
CA ALA A 324 -0.89 -5.98 -33.99
C ALA A 324 -1.95 -7.10 -33.98
N VAL A 325 -1.78 -8.08 -34.88
CA VAL A 325 -2.70 -9.22 -35.00
C VAL A 325 -2.34 -10.29 -33.96
N VAL A 326 -3.20 -10.46 -32.97
CA VAL A 326 -3.11 -11.55 -32.00
C VAL A 326 -3.80 -12.79 -32.54
N SER A 327 -3.07 -13.90 -32.60
CA SER A 327 -3.58 -15.15 -33.18
C SER A 327 -4.66 -15.80 -32.32
N ARG A 328 -5.56 -16.57 -32.95
CA ARG A 328 -6.58 -17.36 -32.23
C ARG A 328 -5.96 -18.31 -31.21
N ALA A 329 -4.84 -18.96 -31.58
CA ALA A 329 -4.13 -19.87 -30.69
C ALA A 329 -3.56 -19.15 -29.46
N ARG A 330 -3.02 -17.92 -29.63
CA ARG A 330 -2.52 -17.12 -28.51
C ARG A 330 -3.65 -16.67 -27.58
N LEU A 331 -4.77 -16.22 -28.15
CA LEU A 331 -5.96 -15.87 -27.37
C LEU A 331 -6.51 -17.08 -26.61
N GLN A 332 -6.61 -18.24 -27.28
CA GLN A 332 -7.06 -19.47 -26.63
C GLN A 332 -6.13 -19.87 -25.48
N GLY A 333 -4.80 -19.84 -25.69
CA GLY A 333 -3.81 -20.16 -24.66
C GLY A 333 -3.88 -19.24 -23.45
N ALA A 334 -4.05 -17.94 -23.65
CA ALA A 334 -4.20 -16.97 -22.55
C ALA A 334 -5.52 -17.15 -21.78
N LEU A 335 -6.59 -17.55 -22.47
CA LEU A 335 -7.91 -17.79 -21.88
C LEU A 335 -8.07 -19.23 -21.35
N SER A 336 -7.03 -20.06 -21.42
CA SER A 336 -7.10 -21.50 -21.10
C SER A 336 -7.26 -21.83 -19.61
N ARG A 337 -7.31 -20.84 -18.71
CA ARG A 337 -7.82 -21.08 -17.34
C ARG A 337 -9.24 -21.67 -17.35
N GLU A 338 -9.97 -21.51 -18.46
CA GLU A 338 -11.32 -22.06 -18.68
C GLU A 338 -11.40 -23.17 -19.76
N GLY A 339 -10.29 -23.67 -20.32
CA GLY A 339 -10.32 -24.76 -21.31
C GLY A 339 -11.13 -24.47 -22.57
N LEU A 340 -11.12 -23.21 -23.04
CA LEU A 340 -12.02 -22.73 -24.08
C LEU A 340 -11.69 -23.28 -25.47
N SER A 341 -12.72 -23.67 -26.21
CA SER A 341 -12.61 -24.11 -27.61
C SER A 341 -12.36 -22.93 -28.56
N PRO A 342 -11.89 -23.15 -29.80
CA PRO A 342 -11.74 -22.07 -30.79
C PRO A 342 -13.04 -21.27 -31.01
N HIS A 343 -14.19 -21.94 -30.94
CA HIS A 343 -15.50 -21.30 -31.03
C HIS A 343 -15.77 -20.36 -29.86
N ALA A 344 -15.25 -20.66 -28.67
CA ALA A 344 -15.42 -19.80 -27.51
C ALA A 344 -14.64 -18.48 -27.61
N VAL A 345 -13.48 -18.45 -28.29
CA VAL A 345 -12.78 -17.19 -28.61
C VAL A 345 -13.62 -16.31 -29.52
N GLU A 346 -14.22 -16.89 -30.56
CA GLU A 346 -15.11 -16.16 -31.48
C GLU A 346 -16.32 -15.57 -30.74
N MET A 347 -16.96 -16.35 -29.87
CA MET A 347 -18.07 -15.89 -29.06
C MET A 347 -17.66 -14.83 -28.04
N ALA A 348 -16.46 -14.93 -27.45
CA ALA A 348 -15.93 -13.90 -26.56
C ALA A 348 -15.69 -12.58 -27.31
N VAL A 349 -15.09 -12.61 -28.50
CA VAL A 349 -14.92 -11.42 -29.34
C VAL A 349 -16.27 -10.81 -29.72
N ALA A 350 -17.25 -11.64 -30.11
CA ALA A 350 -18.58 -11.16 -30.45
C ALA A 350 -19.25 -10.43 -29.27
N ARG A 351 -19.15 -11.00 -28.05
CA ARG A 351 -19.65 -10.36 -26.82
C ARG A 351 -18.95 -9.06 -26.49
N VAL A 352 -17.63 -8.97 -26.68
CA VAL A 352 -16.90 -7.71 -26.45
C VAL A 352 -17.36 -6.65 -27.44
N ARG A 353 -17.49 -6.98 -28.73
CA ARG A 353 -17.98 -6.03 -29.75
C ARG A 353 -19.39 -5.53 -29.44
N ASP A 354 -20.28 -6.44 -29.07
CA ASP A 354 -21.67 -6.11 -28.70
C ASP A 354 -21.69 -5.18 -27.47
N ALA A 355 -20.91 -5.50 -26.43
CA ALA A 355 -20.83 -4.69 -25.22
C ALA A 355 -20.23 -3.30 -25.46
N LEU A 356 -19.20 -3.18 -26.31
CA LEU A 356 -18.61 -1.90 -26.67
C LEU A 356 -19.59 -1.01 -27.46
N GLY A 357 -20.52 -1.59 -28.20
CA GLY A 357 -21.55 -0.86 -28.95
C GLY A 357 -21.04 -0.04 -30.14
N THR A 358 -19.72 -0.01 -30.36
CA THR A 358 -19.08 0.73 -31.45
C THR A 358 -18.44 -0.25 -32.44
N ALA A 359 -18.88 -0.20 -33.69
CA ALA A 359 -18.34 -1.04 -34.75
C ALA A 359 -16.86 -0.72 -35.02
N GLY A 360 -16.09 -1.73 -35.39
CA GLY A 360 -14.71 -1.55 -35.85
C GLY A 360 -13.63 -1.59 -34.78
N VAL A 361 -13.94 -1.36 -33.49
CA VAL A 361 -12.92 -1.33 -32.41
C VAL A 361 -12.04 -2.58 -32.38
N ILE A 362 -12.64 -3.76 -32.57
CA ILE A 362 -11.91 -5.02 -32.76
C ILE A 362 -12.12 -5.49 -34.19
N LYS A 363 -11.03 -5.65 -34.96
CA LYS A 363 -11.05 -6.12 -36.34
C LYS A 363 -10.67 -7.60 -36.42
N THR A 364 -11.45 -8.37 -37.18
CA THR A 364 -11.09 -9.75 -37.53
C THR A 364 -10.13 -9.72 -38.71
N VAL A 365 -8.94 -10.27 -38.55
CA VAL A 365 -8.02 -10.52 -39.66
C VAL A 365 -8.19 -11.97 -40.11
N VAL A 366 -8.79 -12.14 -41.28
CA VAL A 366 -9.18 -13.44 -41.84
C VAL A 366 -8.01 -14.42 -41.78
N LYS A 367 -8.27 -15.63 -41.25
CA LYS A 367 -7.30 -16.71 -41.01
C LYS A 367 -6.13 -16.40 -40.06
N ARG A 368 -5.93 -15.15 -39.62
CA ARG A 368 -4.80 -14.74 -38.77
C ARG A 368 -5.18 -14.53 -37.31
N GLY A 369 -6.29 -13.84 -37.04
CA GLY A 369 -6.69 -13.55 -35.65
C GLY A 369 -7.48 -12.25 -35.52
N TYR A 370 -7.20 -11.50 -34.45
CA TYR A 370 -7.90 -10.26 -34.11
C TYR A 370 -6.89 -9.17 -33.74
N ARG A 371 -7.27 -7.91 -33.96
CA ARG A 371 -6.49 -6.73 -33.54
C ARG A 371 -7.43 -5.61 -33.07
N LEU A 372 -6.92 -4.68 -32.28
CA LEU A 372 -7.57 -3.37 -32.13
C LEU A 372 -7.39 -2.57 -33.42
N ASP A 373 -8.45 -1.91 -33.87
CA ASP A 373 -8.36 -0.95 -34.98
C ASP A 373 -8.11 0.43 -34.38
N LEU A 374 -6.92 0.95 -34.63
CA LEU A 374 -6.44 2.22 -34.09
C LEU A 374 -6.77 3.33 -35.08
N VAL A 375 -6.86 4.57 -34.59
CA VAL A 375 -6.78 5.73 -35.48
C VAL A 375 -5.36 5.72 -36.05
N GLU A 376 -5.20 5.74 -37.37
CA GLU A 376 -3.89 5.95 -37.99
C GLU A 376 -3.44 7.37 -37.62
N ASP A 377 -2.25 7.50 -37.01
CA ASP A 377 -1.63 8.81 -36.89
C ASP A 377 -1.37 9.30 -38.31
N ASP A 378 -2.05 10.36 -38.73
CA ASP A 378 -1.71 11.07 -39.97
C ASP A 378 -0.28 11.62 -39.80
N GLU A 379 0.72 10.93 -40.35
CA GLU A 379 2.08 11.47 -40.55
C GLU A 379 2.11 12.60 -41.59
#